data_AF-A0A8J3Z2Q0-F1
#
_entry.id   AF-A0A8J3Z2Q0-F1
#
_cell.length_a   1.000
_cell.length_b   1.000
_cell.length_c   1.000
_cell.angle_alpha   90.00
_cell.angle_beta   90.00
_cell.angle_gamma   90.00
#
_symmetry.space_group_name_H-M   'P 1'
#
loop_
_entity.id
_entity.type
_entity.pdbx_description
1 polymer ?
#
loop_
_entity_poly.entity_id
_entity_poly.type
_entity_poly.pdbx_seq_one_letter_code
_entity_poly.pdbx_strand_id
1 'polypeptide(L)'
;MRRRLAALALAAALAGSVLAGCSSEGADVDCNLNSCTVTMDRGVDASASVLGVDVKLQSVQGQQVTLDVEGNTVTVPVGADGSTQVAGLTVTVQSITDDQVVLQVTGGN
;
A
#
# COMPACT_ATOMS: atom_id res chain seq x y z
N MET A 1 -37.81 0.93 18.46
CA MET A 1 -37.18 -0.40 18.46
C MET A 1 -36.49 -0.59 17.11
N ARG A 2 -35.31 0.01 16.92
CA ARG A 2 -34.01 -0.68 16.73
C ARG A 2 -34.06 -1.89 15.77
N ARG A 3 -33.22 -1.80 14.73
CA ARG A 3 -32.56 -2.86 13.93
C ARG A 3 -33.12 -2.98 12.51
N ARG A 4 -32.33 -2.91 11.45
CA ARG A 4 -30.88 -2.85 11.25
C ARG A 4 -30.66 -2.27 9.86
N LEU A 5 -29.78 -1.27 9.76
CA LEU A 5 -29.24 -0.78 8.51
C LEU A 5 -28.61 -1.98 7.78
N ALA A 6 -29.11 -2.26 6.58
CA ALA A 6 -28.53 -3.23 5.66
C ALA A 6 -27.21 -2.65 5.15
N ALA A 7 -26.13 -2.89 5.89
CA ALA A 7 -24.78 -2.71 5.37
C ALA A 7 -24.52 -3.87 4.40
N LEU A 8 -24.72 -3.62 3.10
CA LEU A 8 -24.10 -4.43 2.07
C LEU A 8 -22.59 -4.17 2.15
N ALA A 9 -21.90 -4.98 2.95
CA ALA A 9 -20.45 -5.14 2.81
C ALA A 9 -20.20 -5.87 1.50
N LEU A 10 -19.91 -5.11 0.44
CA LEU A 10 -19.36 -5.63 -0.81
C LEU A 10 -17.96 -6.17 -0.48
N ALA A 11 -17.88 -7.48 -0.20
CA ALA A 11 -16.61 -8.19 -0.16
C ALA A 11 -16.06 -8.28 -1.59
N ALA A 12 -15.25 -7.31 -1.98
CA ALA A 12 -14.48 -7.34 -3.21
C ALA A 12 -13.24 -8.22 -2.99
N ALA A 13 -13.43 -9.54 -2.95
CA ALA A 13 -12.32 -10.48 -3.08
C ALA A 13 -11.91 -10.50 -4.57
N LEU A 14 -11.00 -9.60 -4.96
CA LEU A 14 -10.38 -9.65 -6.28
C LEU A 14 -9.25 -10.69 -6.26
N ALA A 15 -9.36 -11.65 -7.18
CA ALA A 15 -8.40 -12.73 -7.35
C ALA A 15 -7.09 -12.18 -7.93
N GLY A 16 -6.11 -11.92 -7.07
CA GLY A 16 -4.72 -11.68 -7.46
C GLY A 16 -4.07 -12.98 -7.89
N SER A 17 -3.52 -13.03 -9.11
CA SER A 17 -2.57 -14.07 -9.50
C SER A 17 -1.38 -14.01 -8.55
N VAL A 18 -1.31 -14.96 -7.62
CA VAL A 18 -0.19 -15.14 -6.68
C VAL A 18 1.08 -15.50 -7.46
N LEU A 19 1.75 -14.49 -8.00
CA LEU A 19 3.20 -14.53 -8.07
C LEU A 19 3.67 -14.72 -6.62
N ALA A 20 4.43 -15.78 -6.37
CA ALA A 20 4.66 -16.39 -5.06
C ALA A 20 5.49 -15.55 -4.05
N GLY A 21 5.29 -14.23 -3.99
CA GLY A 21 6.05 -13.32 -3.11
C GLY A 21 5.36 -12.00 -2.79
N CYS A 22 4.07 -11.85 -3.10
CA CYS A 22 3.27 -10.70 -2.63
C CYS A 22 2.29 -11.21 -1.54
N SER A 23 2.47 -10.78 -0.29
CA SER A 23 1.57 -11.05 0.85
C SER A 23 1.15 -9.73 1.49
N SER A 24 -0.07 -9.64 1.99
CA SER A 24 -0.56 -8.38 2.56
C SER A 24 -1.62 -8.59 3.65
N GLU A 25 -1.66 -7.64 4.58
CA GLU A 25 -2.58 -7.56 5.70
C GLU A 25 -3.11 -6.13 5.79
N GLY A 26 -4.42 -5.94 5.61
CA GLY A 26 -5.01 -4.59 5.52
C GLY A 26 -4.55 -3.79 4.31
N ALA A 27 -4.06 -4.49 3.27
CA ALA A 27 -3.63 -3.91 2.02
C ALA A 27 -3.90 -4.88 0.84
N ASP A 28 -4.15 -4.31 -0.33
CA ASP A 28 -4.22 -5.02 -1.60
C ASP A 28 -2.92 -4.79 -2.38
N VAL A 29 -2.40 -5.85 -2.99
CA VAL A 29 -1.16 -5.82 -3.76
C VAL A 29 -1.39 -6.40 -5.15
N ASP A 30 -1.23 -5.56 -6.17
CA ASP A 30 -1.35 -5.94 -7.59
C ASP A 30 0.03 -5.85 -8.26
N CYS A 31 0.66 -7.01 -8.48
CA CYS A 31 2.03 -7.15 -8.97
C CYS A 31 2.03 -7.48 -10.50
N ASN A 32 2.64 -6.63 -11.32
CA ASN A 32 3.00 -6.87 -12.73
C ASN A 32 4.50 -7.23 -12.84
N LEU A 33 5.02 -7.44 -14.05
CA LEU A 33 6.37 -7.95 -14.33
C LEU A 33 7.51 -7.24 -13.58
N ASN A 34 7.42 -5.91 -13.39
CA ASN A 34 8.46 -5.10 -12.72
C ASN A 34 7.90 -4.05 -11.74
N SER A 35 6.58 -4.00 -11.56
CA SER A 35 5.90 -2.98 -10.78
C SER A 35 4.79 -3.59 -9.95
N CYS A 36 4.55 -3.05 -8.77
CA CYS A 36 3.50 -3.48 -7.87
C CYS A 36 2.73 -2.26 -7.41
N THR A 37 1.41 -2.29 -7.56
CA THR A 37 0.53 -1.28 -6.99
C THR A 37 0.03 -1.80 -5.65
N VAL A 38 0.28 -1.04 -4.60
CA VAL A 38 -0.12 -1.39 -3.23
C VAL A 38 -1.19 -0.40 -2.79
N THR A 39 -2.36 -0.88 -2.39
CA THR A 39 -3.43 -0.08 -1.81
C THR A 39 -3.55 -0.44 -0.35
N MET A 40 -3.27 0.50 0.55
CA MET A 40 -3.28 0.27 1.99
C MET A 40 -4.44 1.00 2.63
N ASP A 41 -5.19 0.31 3.48
CA ASP A 41 -6.27 0.91 4.25
C ASP A 41 -5.71 1.82 5.35
N ARG A 42 -6.33 2.99 5.53
CA ARG A 42 -6.00 3.94 6.59
C ARG A 42 -6.79 3.60 7.85
N GLY A 43 -6.18 3.85 9.01
CA GLY A 43 -6.83 3.63 10.30
C GLY A 43 -6.74 2.18 10.82
N VAL A 44 -6.02 1.31 10.09
CA VAL A 44 -5.62 -0.02 10.53
C VAL A 44 -4.09 -0.15 10.45
N ASP A 45 -3.52 -1.14 11.13
CA ASP A 45 -2.13 -1.55 10.90
C ASP A 45 -2.03 -2.25 9.54
N ALA A 46 -1.81 -1.46 8.48
CA ALA A 46 -1.67 -1.96 7.11
C ALA A 46 -0.20 -2.26 6.76
N SER A 47 0.05 -3.45 6.24
CA SER A 47 1.37 -3.89 5.76
C SER A 47 1.27 -4.78 4.52
N ALA A 48 2.27 -4.67 3.65
CA ALA A 48 2.39 -5.47 2.44
C ALA A 48 3.86 -5.86 2.22
N SER A 49 4.10 -7.14 1.95
CA SER A 49 5.37 -7.66 1.49
C SER A 49 5.35 -7.67 -0.03
N VAL A 50 6.25 -6.91 -0.66
CA VAL A 50 6.34 -6.77 -2.11
C VAL A 50 7.70 -7.26 -2.57
N LEU A 51 7.73 -8.32 -3.38
CA LEU A 51 8.97 -8.91 -3.87
C LEU A 51 9.91 -9.36 -2.73
N GLY A 52 9.36 -9.72 -1.57
CA GLY A 52 10.11 -10.11 -0.37
C GLY A 52 10.63 -8.95 0.48
N VAL A 53 10.20 -7.71 0.20
CA VAL A 53 10.48 -6.51 1.00
C VAL A 53 9.21 -6.07 1.71
N ASP A 54 9.27 -5.97 3.04
CA ASP A 54 8.14 -5.54 3.86
C ASP A 54 7.97 -4.02 3.82
N VAL A 55 6.76 -3.58 3.54
CA VAL A 55 6.33 -2.18 3.53
C VAL A 55 5.17 -2.02 4.51
N LYS A 56 5.32 -1.16 5.52
CA LYS A 56 4.28 -0.87 6.51
C LYS A 56 3.90 0.60 6.49
N LEU A 57 2.60 0.88 6.56
CA LEU A 57 2.11 2.24 6.72
C LEU A 57 2.27 2.69 8.18
N GLN A 58 3.11 3.71 8.42
CA GLN A 58 3.29 4.29 9.76
C GLN A 58 2.34 5.46 9.99
N SER A 59 2.32 6.43 9.08
CA SER A 59 1.46 7.60 9.23
C SER A 59 1.17 8.26 7.90
N VAL A 60 0.06 8.98 7.85
CA VAL A 60 -0.33 9.83 6.73
C VAL A 60 -0.62 11.22 7.27
N GLN A 61 0.12 12.22 6.79
CA GLN A 61 0.02 13.60 7.25
C GLN A 61 -0.13 14.54 6.05
N GLY A 62 -1.37 14.98 5.80
CA GLY A 62 -1.68 15.83 4.65
C GLY A 62 -1.33 15.14 3.33
N GLN A 63 -0.32 15.64 2.64
CA GLN A 63 0.19 15.12 1.36
C GLN A 63 1.50 14.33 1.51
N GLN A 64 1.81 13.83 2.70
CA GLN A 64 2.99 13.03 2.98
C GLN A 64 2.60 11.70 3.60
N VAL A 65 3.26 10.63 3.16
CA VAL A 65 3.10 9.28 3.70
C VAL A 65 4.42 8.86 4.31
N THR A 66 4.39 8.48 5.59
CA THR A 66 5.52 7.84 6.25
C THR A 66 5.31 6.33 6.19
N LEU A 67 6.29 5.66 5.60
CA LEU A 67 6.34 4.21 5.44
C LEU A 67 7.53 3.66 6.20
N ASP A 68 7.39 2.47 6.73
CA ASP A 68 8.52 1.65 7.16
C ASP A 68 8.79 0.61 6.07
N VAL A 69 10.00 0.60 5.53
CA VAL A 69 10.41 -0.35 4.49
C VAL A 69 11.61 -1.13 4.99
N GLU A 70 11.42 -2.42 5.29
CA GLU A 70 12.46 -3.29 5.89
C GLU A 70 13.11 -2.67 7.14
N GLY A 71 12.33 -2.03 8.02
CA GLY A 71 12.83 -1.35 9.21
C GLY A 71 13.39 0.06 8.96
N ASN A 72 13.31 0.57 7.72
CA ASN A 72 13.73 1.92 7.37
C ASN A 72 12.51 2.85 7.24
N THR A 73 12.40 3.80 8.17
CA THR A 73 11.33 4.80 8.09
C THR A 73 11.65 5.87 7.04
N VAL A 74 10.83 5.95 6.00
CA VAL A 74 10.93 6.93 4.91
C VAL A 74 9.65 7.74 4.78
N THR A 75 9.78 9.01 4.41
CA THR A 75 8.63 9.88 4.14
C THR A 75 8.60 10.22 2.66
N VAL A 76 7.51 9.86 2.00
CA VAL A 76 7.31 10.04 0.56
C VAL A 76 6.18 11.06 0.35
N PRO A 77 6.44 12.16 -0.38
CA PRO A 77 5.39 13.10 -0.75
C PRO A 77 4.49 12.52 -1.84
N VAL A 78 3.22 12.92 -1.86
CA VAL A 78 2.28 12.57 -2.94
C VAL A 78 2.68 13.27 -4.24
N GLY A 79 2.59 12.54 -5.34
CA GLY A 79 2.70 13.07 -6.69
C GLY A 79 3.64 12.27 -7.58
N ALA A 80 3.51 12.43 -8.89
CA ALA A 80 4.31 11.71 -9.88
C ALA A 80 5.83 11.94 -9.72
N ASP A 81 6.23 13.10 -9.21
CA ASP A 81 7.63 13.46 -8.97
C ASP A 81 8.11 13.06 -7.56
N GLY A 82 7.19 12.65 -6.69
CA GLY A 82 7.44 12.21 -5.32
C GLY A 82 7.76 10.72 -5.27
N SER A 83 9.02 10.38 -5.57
CA SER A 83 9.53 9.02 -5.42
C SER A 83 10.68 8.96 -4.42
N THR A 84 10.82 7.82 -3.75
CA THR A 84 11.92 7.57 -2.80
C THR A 84 12.45 6.17 -3.02
N GLN A 85 13.77 6.04 -3.09
CA GLN A 85 14.43 4.76 -3.22
C GLN A 85 14.85 4.25 -1.83
N VAL A 86 14.46 3.01 -1.50
CA VAL A 86 14.73 2.37 -0.22
C VAL A 86 14.75 0.85 -0.40
N ALA A 87 15.69 0.16 0.25
CA ALA A 87 15.82 -1.31 0.16
C ALA A 87 15.89 -1.88 -1.28
N GLY A 88 16.44 -1.12 -2.23
CA GLY A 88 16.51 -1.52 -3.64
C GLY A 88 15.18 -1.43 -4.39
N LEU A 89 14.16 -0.78 -3.81
CA LEU A 89 12.88 -0.49 -4.43
C LEU A 89 12.70 1.02 -4.60
N THR A 90 11.97 1.40 -5.64
CA THR A 90 11.48 2.78 -5.80
C THR A 90 10.02 2.82 -5.39
N VAL A 91 9.71 3.65 -4.39
CA VAL A 91 8.36 3.81 -3.85
C VAL A 91 7.84 5.19 -4.24
N THR A 92 6.64 5.22 -4.82
CA THR A 92 5.95 6.44 -5.26
C THR A 92 4.55 6.44 -4.67
N VAL A 93 4.13 7.56 -4.08
CA VAL A 93 2.75 7.70 -3.60
C VAL A 93 1.90 8.28 -4.72
N GLN A 94 0.98 7.47 -5.24
CA GLN A 94 0.11 7.87 -6.34
C GLN A 94 -1.05 8.74 -5.85
N SER A 95 -1.69 8.34 -4.75
CA SER A 95 -2.81 9.07 -4.19
C SER A 95 -3.02 8.78 -2.71
N ILE A 96 -3.63 9.75 -2.04
CA ILE A 96 -4.15 9.62 -0.67
C ILE A 96 -5.62 10.01 -0.72
N THR A 97 -6.46 9.15 -0.17
CA THR A 97 -7.88 9.43 0.07
C THR A 97 -8.16 9.37 1.57
N ASP A 98 -9.38 9.65 1.99
CA ASP A 98 -9.78 9.56 3.40
C ASP A 98 -9.58 8.16 3.97
N ASP A 99 -9.86 7.12 3.17
CA ASP A 99 -9.88 5.73 3.62
C ASP A 99 -8.64 4.92 3.22
N GLN A 100 -7.91 5.33 2.17
CA GLN A 100 -6.87 4.49 1.55
C GLN A 100 -5.71 5.29 0.96
N VAL A 101 -4.52 4.69 0.95
CA VAL A 101 -3.30 5.19 0.30
C VAL A 101 -2.90 4.25 -0.82
N VAL A 102 -2.70 4.80 -2.01
CA VAL A 102 -2.22 4.03 -3.16
C VAL A 102 -0.76 4.35 -3.42
N LEU A 103 0.07 3.32 -3.36
CA LEU A 103 1.48 3.34 -3.67
C LEU A 103 1.73 2.61 -4.99
N GLN A 104 2.80 3.00 -5.66
CA GLN A 104 3.44 2.20 -6.68
C GLN A 104 4.87 1.90 -6.24
N VAL A 105 5.24 0.63 -6.33
CA VAL A 105 6.55 0.10 -5.98
C VAL A 105 7.15 -0.52 -7.22
N THR A 106 8.39 -0.20 -7.55
CA THR A 106 9.11 -0.81 -8.67
C THR A 106 10.46 -1.35 -8.21
N GLY A 107 10.90 -2.46 -8.82
CA GLY A 107 12.24 -2.99 -8.57
C GLY A 107 13.31 -2.01 -9.04
N GLY A 108 14.21 -1.62 -8.15
CA GLY A 108 15.42 -0.88 -8.50
C GLY A 108 16.35 -1.80 -9.29
N ASN A 109 16.66 -1.41 -10.52
CA ASN A 109 17.61 -2.12 -11.38
C ASN A 109 19.06 -1.85 -10.94
#